data_AF-A0A536JHU0-F1
#
_entry.id   AF-A0A536JHU0-F1
#
_cell.length_a   1.000
_cell.length_b   1.000
_cell.length_c   1.000
_cell.angle_alpha   90.00
_cell.angle_beta   90.00
_cell.angle_gamma   90.00
#
_symmetry.space_group_name_H-M   'P 1'
#
loop_
_entity.id
_entity.type
_entity.pdbx_description
1 polymer ?
#
loop_
_entity_poly.entity_id
_entity_poly.type
_entity_poly.pdbx_seq_one_letter_code
_entity_poly.pdbx_strand_id
1 'polypeptide(L)'
;MRIARVSSLLSLAAGIILGWGILFGPFFYGCSTTAVSPGQTPGPQICRGSSLVEVQGNDLFPAPLLWILMWSLAPLLAVIGVWLSARPRTSLIVLAMLMELTGIISLGGGFIFTLVIEPLLLVTLVASLRAKAQMG
;
A
#
# COMPACT_ATOMS: atom_id res chain seq x y z
N MET A 1 -23.30 -3.76 -10.23
CA MET A 1 -22.30 -4.78 -9.80
C MET A 1 -20.96 -4.72 -10.56
N ARG A 2 -20.92 -4.57 -11.89
CA ARG A 2 -19.65 -4.53 -12.66
C ARG A 2 -18.65 -3.48 -12.16
N ILE A 3 -19.12 -2.26 -11.90
CA ILE A 3 -18.29 -1.15 -11.40
C ILE A 3 -17.65 -1.49 -10.05
N ALA A 4 -18.44 -2.00 -9.09
CA ALA A 4 -17.95 -2.40 -7.76
C ALA A 4 -16.86 -3.48 -7.88
N ARG A 5 -17.06 -4.47 -8.75
CA ARG A 5 -16.08 -5.55 -8.98
C ARG A 5 -14.77 -5.02 -9.54
N VAL A 6 -14.84 -4.19 -10.58
CA VAL A 6 -13.66 -3.62 -11.23
C VAL A 6 -12.91 -2.70 -10.28
N SER A 7 -13.61 -1.80 -9.59
CA SER A 7 -12.99 -0.88 -8.61
C SER A 7 -12.32 -1.63 -7.45
N SER A 8 -12.95 -2.67 -6.90
CA SER A 8 -12.33 -3.50 -5.85
C SER A 8 -11.07 -4.24 -6.34
N LEU A 9 -11.05 -4.66 -7.60
CA LEU A 9 -9.90 -5.35 -8.17
C LEU A 9 -8.76 -4.37 -8.46
N LEU A 10 -9.09 -3.18 -8.96
CA LEU A 10 -8.14 -2.10 -9.17
C LEU A 10 -7.53 -1.63 -7.85
N SER A 11 -8.31 -1.52 -6.77
CA SER A 11 -7.77 -1.15 -5.45
C SER A 11 -6.78 -2.19 -4.94
N LEU A 12 -7.07 -3.49 -5.13
CA LEU A 12 -6.15 -4.56 -4.75
C LEU A 12 -4.89 -4.56 -5.61
N ALA A 13 -5.03 -4.46 -6.93
CA ALA A 13 -3.89 -4.40 -7.84
C ALA A 13 -3.00 -3.18 -7.55
N ALA A 14 -3.59 -2.01 -7.33
CA ALA A 14 -2.88 -0.79 -6.97
C ALA A 14 -2.12 -0.97 -5.64
N GLY A 15 -2.75 -1.55 -4.61
CA GLY A 15 -2.09 -1.83 -3.33
C GLY A 15 -0.89 -2.77 -3.46
N ILE A 16 -1.02 -3.84 -4.25
CA ILE A 16 0.09 -4.78 -4.50
C ILE A 16 1.23 -4.08 -5.25
N ILE A 17 0.92 -3.34 -6.33
CA ILE A 17 1.92 -2.65 -7.15
C ILE A 17 2.65 -1.57 -6.32
N LEU A 18 1.91 -0.77 -5.57
CA LEU A 18 2.48 0.26 -4.70
C LEU A 18 3.33 -0.37 -3.58
N GLY A 19 2.86 -1.45 -2.96
CA GLY A 19 3.60 -2.15 -1.91
C GLY A 19 4.91 -2.72 -2.44
N TRP A 20 4.85 -3.39 -3.58
CA TRP A 20 6.04 -3.90 -4.26
C TRP A 20 7.01 -2.79 -4.64
N GLY A 21 6.48 -1.70 -5.19
CA GLY A 21 7.25 -0.51 -5.52
C GLY A 21 7.96 0.05 -4.29
N ILE A 22 7.25 0.29 -3.19
CA ILE A 22 7.84 0.86 -1.98
C ILE A 22 8.93 -0.05 -1.38
N LEU A 23 8.74 -1.38 -1.44
CA LEU A 23 9.74 -2.34 -0.93
C LEU A 23 11.02 -2.35 -1.74
N PHE A 24 10.89 -2.46 -3.06
CA PHE A 24 12.01 -2.81 -3.95
C PHE A 24 12.44 -1.68 -4.89
N GLY A 25 11.65 -0.61 -4.97
CA GLY A 25 11.94 0.56 -5.78
C GLY A 25 13.06 1.41 -5.17
N PRO A 26 13.88 2.08 -6.00
CA PRO A 26 15.00 2.90 -5.56
C PRO A 26 14.53 4.28 -5.08
N PHE A 27 13.59 4.31 -4.13
CA PHE A 27 12.98 5.54 -3.62
C PHE A 27 13.77 6.19 -2.48
N PHE A 28 14.76 5.48 -1.93
CA PHE A 28 15.64 5.98 -0.88
C PHE A 28 17.03 6.22 -1.44
N TYR A 29 17.80 7.09 -0.80
CA TYR A 29 19.16 7.40 -1.22
C TYR A 29 20.13 7.15 -0.06
N GLY A 30 21.12 6.31 -0.31
CA GLY A 30 22.26 6.11 0.59
C GLY A 30 23.51 6.70 -0.04
N CYS A 31 24.31 7.41 0.75
CA CYS A 31 25.63 7.85 0.31
C CYS A 31 26.69 7.18 1.17
N SER A 32 27.66 6.53 0.54
CA SER A 32 28.82 5.96 1.21
C SER A 32 30.05 6.81 0.95
N THR A 33 30.86 6.99 1.99
CA THR A 33 32.20 7.56 1.91
C THR A 33 33.19 6.42 2.09
N THR A 34 34.19 6.31 1.22
CA THR A 34 35.28 5.35 1.42
C THR A 34 36.07 5.73 2.68
N ALA A 35 36.27 4.78 3.59
CA ALA A 35 37.08 5.00 4.78
C ALA A 35 38.50 5.42 4.36
N VAL A 36 38.92 6.59 4.83
CA VAL A 36 40.27 7.13 4.60
C VAL A 36 41.08 7.06 5.88
N SER A 37 42.35 6.64 5.77
CA SER A 37 43.27 6.66 6.90
C SER A 37 43.60 8.10 7.32
N PRO A 38 44.01 8.35 8.59
CA PRO A 38 44.37 9.69 9.03
C PRO A 38 45.43 10.31 8.10
N GLY A 39 45.11 11.45 7.47
CA GLY A 39 45.99 12.15 6.53
C GLY A 39 45.72 11.91 5.04
N GLN A 40 44.74 11.07 4.67
CA GLN A 40 44.29 10.94 3.27
C GLN A 40 43.08 11.84 2.98
N THR A 41 43.07 12.46 1.78
CA THR A 41 41.91 13.22 1.29
C THR A 41 40.70 12.30 1.11
N PRO A 42 39.52 12.67 1.64
CA PRO A 42 38.29 11.89 1.47
C PRO A 42 38.04 11.58 0.00
N GLY A 43 37.81 10.29 -0.31
CA GLY A 43 37.43 9.86 -1.65
C GLY A 43 36.06 10.41 -2.08
N PRO A 44 35.72 10.34 -3.37
CA PRO A 44 34.43 10.82 -3.88
C PRO A 44 33.27 10.10 -3.19
N GLN A 45 32.28 10.87 -2.72
CA GLN A 45 31.04 10.35 -2.14
C GLN A 45 30.20 9.71 -3.26
N ILE A 46 29.87 8.42 -3.10
CA ILE A 46 29.04 7.70 -4.06
C ILE A 46 27.64 7.61 -3.46
N CYS A 47 26.70 8.32 -4.07
CA CYS A 47 25.28 8.22 -3.73
C CYS A 47 24.58 7.28 -4.71
N ARG A 48 23.82 6.31 -4.19
CA ARG A 48 23.01 5.39 -4.99
C ARG A 48 21.59 5.32 -4.42
N GLY A 49 20.65 5.06 -5.31
CA GLY A 49 19.29 4.70 -4.93
C GLY A 49 19.31 3.33 -4.25
N SER A 50 18.62 3.22 -3.12
CA SER A 50 18.46 2.00 -2.34
C SER A 50 16.97 1.72 -2.13
N SER A 51 16.67 0.43 -1.96
CA SER A 51 15.34 -0.05 -1.64
C SER A 51 15.02 0.09 -0.15
N LEU A 52 13.73 0.06 0.24
CA LEU A 52 13.35 0.12 1.66
C LEU A 52 13.94 -1.07 2.45
N VAL A 53 14.00 -2.24 1.80
CA VAL A 53 14.56 -3.46 2.37
C VAL A 53 16.06 -3.28 2.68
N GLU A 54 16.82 -2.66 1.78
CA GLU A 54 18.24 -2.37 2.00
C GLU A 54 18.45 -1.35 3.12
N VAL A 55 17.62 -0.30 3.18
CA VAL A 55 17.76 0.78 4.15
C VAL A 55 17.38 0.32 5.57
N GLN A 56 16.36 -0.52 5.70
CA GLN A 56 15.94 -1.03 7.01
C GLN A 56 16.77 -2.23 7.48
N GLY A 57 17.50 -2.88 6.58
CA GLY A 57 18.47 -3.93 6.89
C GLY A 57 17.91 -5.05 7.76
N ASN A 58 18.78 -5.71 8.52
CA ASN A 58 18.40 -6.79 9.43
C ASN A 58 17.75 -6.29 10.73
N ASP A 59 17.85 -5.01 11.06
CA ASP A 59 17.41 -4.48 12.35
C ASP A 59 15.89 -4.30 12.43
N LEU A 60 15.23 -4.03 11.29
CA LEU A 60 13.77 -3.85 11.22
C LEU A 60 13.05 -4.85 10.32
N PHE A 61 13.76 -5.75 9.63
CA PHE A 61 13.13 -6.81 8.86
C PHE A 61 12.50 -7.85 9.81
N PRO A 62 11.21 -8.25 9.65
CA PRO A 62 10.33 -8.08 8.48
C PRO A 62 9.22 -7.01 8.64
N ALA A 63 9.36 -6.03 9.54
CA ALA A 63 8.34 -5.00 9.78
C ALA A 63 7.76 -4.33 8.52
N PRO A 64 8.55 -3.90 7.50
CA PRO A 64 7.99 -3.32 6.28
C PRO A 64 7.11 -4.28 5.47
N LEU A 65 7.43 -5.58 5.46
CA LEU A 65 6.59 -6.60 4.81
C LEU A 65 5.26 -6.76 5.53
N LEU A 66 5.27 -6.81 6.87
CA LEU A 66 4.06 -6.90 7.66
C LEU A 66 3.14 -5.69 7.43
N TRP A 67 3.73 -4.51 7.27
CA TRP A 67 3.00 -3.27 7.02
C TRP A 67 2.28 -3.28 5.67
N ILE A 68 2.97 -3.72 4.61
CA ILE A 68 2.38 -3.83 3.27
C ILE A 68 1.35 -4.95 3.21
N LEU A 69 1.57 -6.04 3.95
CA LEU A 69 0.61 -7.13 4.03
C LEU A 69 -0.67 -6.66 4.74
N MET A 70 -0.54 -5.87 5.81
CA MET A 70 -1.67 -5.24 6.50
C MET A 70 -2.44 -4.26 5.60
N TRP A 71 -1.75 -3.40 4.84
CA TRP A 71 -2.41 -2.47 3.91
C TRP A 71 -2.98 -3.16 2.67
N SER A 72 -2.37 -4.24 2.19
CA SER A 72 -2.94 -5.04 1.10
C SER A 72 -4.15 -5.87 1.53
N LEU A 73 -4.30 -6.12 2.84
CA LEU A 73 -5.44 -6.83 3.41
C LEU A 73 -6.74 -6.02 3.27
N ALA A 74 -6.67 -4.69 3.38
CA ALA A 74 -7.84 -3.83 3.27
C ALA A 74 -8.56 -3.93 1.91
N PRO A 75 -7.91 -3.72 0.75
CA PRO A 75 -8.56 -3.91 -0.54
C PRO A 75 -8.95 -5.38 -0.80
N LEU A 76 -8.28 -6.36 -0.19
CA LEU A 76 -8.69 -7.75 -0.26
C LEU A 76 -10.05 -7.97 0.40
N LEU A 77 -10.31 -7.36 1.56
CA LEU A 77 -11.62 -7.41 2.23
C LEU A 77 -12.73 -6.83 1.35
N ALA A 78 -12.43 -5.74 0.61
CA ALA A 78 -13.39 -5.17 -0.34
C ALA A 78 -13.67 -6.12 -1.51
N VAL A 79 -12.65 -6.78 -2.06
CA VAL A 79 -12.84 -7.81 -3.10
C VAL A 79 -13.71 -8.95 -2.56
N ILE A 80 -13.40 -9.49 -1.38
CA ILE A 80 -14.20 -10.54 -0.72
C ILE A 80 -15.66 -10.07 -0.56
N GLY A 81 -15.87 -8.85 -0.08
CA GLY A 81 -17.20 -8.27 0.14
C GLY A 81 -18.03 -8.12 -1.13
N VAL A 82 -17.40 -7.96 -2.29
CA VAL A 82 -18.09 -7.77 -3.58
C VAL A 82 -18.21 -9.08 -4.38
N TRP A 83 -17.23 -9.98 -4.29
CA TRP A 83 -17.13 -11.16 -5.17
C TRP A 83 -17.66 -12.44 -4.55
N LEU A 84 -17.49 -12.66 -3.24
CA LEU A 84 -17.84 -13.93 -2.57
C LEU A 84 -19.29 -13.99 -2.08
N SER A 85 -20.16 -13.10 -2.54
CA SER A 85 -21.56 -13.12 -2.14
C SER A 85 -22.47 -12.66 -3.27
N ALA A 86 -23.66 -13.28 -3.36
CA ALA A 86 -24.69 -12.90 -4.33
C ALA A 86 -25.15 -11.44 -4.13
N ARG A 87 -25.09 -10.95 -2.88
CA ARG A 87 -25.30 -9.55 -2.51
C ARG A 87 -24.02 -8.98 -1.92
N PRO A 88 -23.66 -7.72 -2.24
CA PRO A 88 -22.44 -7.12 -1.72
C PRO A 88 -22.52 -6.93 -0.21
N ARG A 89 -21.48 -7.38 0.50
CA ARG A 89 -21.34 -7.22 1.96
C ARG A 89 -20.73 -5.87 2.26
N THR A 90 -21.58 -4.85 2.37
CA THR A 90 -21.16 -3.45 2.60
C THR A 90 -20.37 -3.27 3.88
N SER A 91 -20.61 -4.08 4.92
CA SER A 91 -19.83 -4.05 6.16
C SER A 91 -18.34 -4.34 5.96
N LEU A 92 -18.00 -5.28 5.07
CA LEU A 92 -16.60 -5.60 4.75
C LEU A 92 -15.91 -4.47 3.96
N ILE A 93 -16.66 -3.80 3.08
CA ILE A 93 -16.15 -2.68 2.30
C ILE A 93 -15.92 -1.46 3.22
N VAL A 94 -16.83 -1.21 4.17
CA VAL A 94 -16.65 -0.16 5.19
C VAL A 94 -15.46 -0.48 6.09
N LEU A 95 -15.30 -1.73 6.52
CA LEU A 95 -14.14 -2.15 7.30
C LEU A 95 -12.83 -1.92 6.53
N ALA A 96 -12.81 -2.26 5.22
CA ALA A 96 -11.66 -2.00 4.36
C ALA A 96 -11.28 -0.51 4.33
N MET A 97 -12.25 0.39 4.17
CA MET A 97 -12.02 1.85 4.19
C MET A 97 -11.48 2.32 5.55
N LEU A 98 -12.07 1.84 6.65
CA LEU A 98 -11.59 2.21 7.99
C LEU A 98 -10.15 1.76 8.23
N MET A 99 -9.77 0.59 7.72
CA MET A 99 -8.39 0.12 7.78
C MET A 99 -7.44 1.00 6.94
N GLU A 100 -7.82 1.37 5.72
CA GLU A 100 -7.00 2.26 4.88
C GLU A 100 -6.86 3.68 5.47
N LEU A 101 -7.89 4.19 6.15
CA LEU A 101 -7.82 5.47 6.85
C LEU A 101 -6.79 5.47 7.99
N THR A 102 -6.46 4.31 8.58
CA THR A 102 -5.35 4.22 9.55
C THR A 102 -4.00 4.49 8.89
N GLY A 103 -3.88 4.30 7.57
CA GLY A 103 -2.71 4.62 6.77
C GLY A 103 -2.36 6.11 6.76
N ILE A 104 -3.35 7.01 6.92
CA ILE A 104 -3.15 8.47 7.00
C ILE A 104 -2.29 8.85 8.21
N ILE A 105 -2.43 8.12 9.31
CA ILE A 105 -1.70 8.38 10.56
C ILE A 105 -0.23 7.95 10.42
N SER A 106 0.09 7.09 9.45
CA SER A 106 1.45 6.70 9.12
C SER A 106 2.08 7.74 8.18
N LEU A 107 2.90 8.64 8.73
CA LEU A 107 3.65 9.72 8.04
C LEU A 107 4.71 9.22 7.01
N GLY A 108 4.57 8.00 6.49
CA GLY A 108 5.42 7.40 5.46
C GLY A 108 4.63 6.94 4.23
N GLY A 109 4.93 5.74 3.72
CA GLY A 109 4.26 5.17 2.54
C GLY A 109 2.74 4.98 2.67
N GLY A 110 2.21 4.98 3.89
CA GLY A 110 0.78 4.81 4.19
C GLY A 110 -0.09 5.91 3.64
N PHE A 111 0.40 7.14 3.65
CA PHE A 111 -0.30 8.28 3.06
C PHE A 111 -0.51 8.12 1.54
N ILE A 112 0.52 7.65 0.82
CA ILE A 112 0.43 7.41 -0.63
C ILE A 112 -0.56 6.27 -0.91
N PHE A 113 -0.51 5.21 -0.09
CA PHE A 113 -1.47 4.12 -0.14
C PHE A 113 -2.91 4.62 0.00
N THR A 114 -3.20 5.39 1.05
CA THR A 114 -4.56 5.91 1.28
C THR A 114 -5.03 6.80 0.12
N LEU A 115 -4.19 7.70 -0.39
CA LEU A 115 -4.59 8.60 -1.49
C LEU A 115 -4.97 7.86 -2.78
N VAL A 116 -4.37 6.69 -3.05
CA VAL A 116 -4.65 5.91 -4.26
C VAL A 116 -5.76 4.89 -4.05
N ILE A 117 -5.78 4.21 -2.90
CA ILE A 117 -6.67 3.09 -2.62
C ILE A 117 -8.03 3.56 -2.09
N GLU A 118 -8.06 4.56 -1.20
CA GLU A 118 -9.29 5.04 -0.56
C GLU A 118 -10.35 5.53 -1.57
N PRO A 119 -10.02 6.30 -2.63
CA PRO A 119 -11.00 6.70 -3.64
C PRO A 119 -11.61 5.50 -4.37
N LEU A 120 -10.80 4.47 -4.64
CA LEU A 120 -11.27 3.25 -5.30
C LEU A 120 -12.19 2.43 -4.37
N LEU A 121 -11.89 2.38 -3.08
CA LEU A 121 -12.75 1.76 -2.07
C LEU A 121 -14.07 2.53 -1.90
N LEU A 122 -14.05 3.86 -1.92
CA LEU A 122 -15.25 4.69 -1.89
C LEU A 122 -16.14 4.43 -3.12
N VAL A 123 -15.56 4.36 -4.32
CA VAL A 123 -16.29 3.99 -5.55
C VAL A 123 -16.88 2.59 -5.41
N THR A 124 -16.11 1.64 -4.86
CA THR A 124 -16.57 0.27 -4.59
C THR A 124 -17.79 0.26 -3.67
N LEU A 125 -17.76 1.04 -2.59
CA LEU A 125 -18.83 1.15 -1.61
C LEU A 125 -20.09 1.76 -2.23
N VAL A 126 -19.97 2.91 -2.89
CA VAL A 126 -21.11 3.60 -3.52
C VAL A 126 -21.76 2.72 -4.59
N ALA A 127 -20.96 2.08 -5.44
CA ALA A 127 -21.47 1.17 -6.47
C ALA A 127 -22.15 -0.07 -5.87
N SER A 128 -21.66 -0.56 -4.73
CA SER A 128 -22.24 -1.69 -4.01
C SER A 128 -23.57 -1.34 -3.35
N LEU A 129 -23.66 -0.16 -2.73
CA LEU A 129 -24.90 0.36 -2.13
C LEU A 129 -25.99 0.54 -3.18
N ARG A 130 -25.65 1.17 -4.33
CA ARG A 130 -26.60 1.32 -5.44
C ARG A 130 -27.10 -0.02 -5.97
N ALA A 131 -26.19 -0.98 -6.16
CA ALA A 131 -26.58 -2.30 -6.61
C ALA A 131 -27.49 -3.01 -5.60
N LYS A 132 -27.22 -2.86 -4.29
CA LYS A 132 -28.06 -3.43 -3.24
C LYS A 132 -29.48 -2.82 -3.25
N ALA A 133 -29.60 -1.50 -3.43
CA ALA A 133 -30.89 -0.81 -3.51
C ALA A 133 -31.73 -1.25 -4.73
N GLN A 134 -31.10 -1.67 -5.82
CA GLN A 134 -31.79 -2.17 -7.02
C GLN A 134 -32.23 -3.64 -6.91
N MET A 135 -31.80 -4.36 -5.87
CA MET A 135 -32.11 -5.78 -5.65
C MET A 135 -33.12 -6.03 -4.52
N GLY A 136 -33.54 -4.97 -3.83
CA GLY A 136 -34.63 -4.99 -2.85
C GLY A 136 -35.92 -4.53 -3.52
#